data_AF-A0A3N9MWL1-F1
#
_entry.id   AF-A0A3N9MWL1-F1
#
_cell.length_a   1.000
_cell.length_b   1.000
_cell.length_c   1.000
_cell.angle_alpha   90.00
_cell.angle_beta   90.00
_cell.angle_gamma   90.00
#
_symmetry.space_group_name_H-M   'P 1'
#
loop_
_entity.id
_entity.type
_entity.pdbx_description
1 polymer ?
#
loop_
_entity_poly.entity_id
_entity_poly.type
_entity_poly.pdbx_seq_one_letter_code
_entity_poly.pdbx_strand_id
1 'polypeptide(L)'
;MRLITLTFLIFLLSCSEKNPVNPQNQSPEILSLEVFPKTIGPSDSVIIICNAIEPDGDTLFYDWITDGLVRIKGTNFSRLYNTLENTRIFYPKQGAVNLPVDTLWVQCFVRDGRGESDNRMISFIVKTDY
;
A
#
# COMPACT_ATOMS: atom_id res chain seq x y z
N MET A 1 20.64 23.91 -77.34
CA MET A 1 21.26 23.12 -76.25
C MET A 1 20.45 23.37 -74.98
N ARG A 2 19.52 22.47 -74.63
CA ARG A 2 18.62 22.65 -73.47
C ARG A 2 19.36 22.18 -72.20
N LEU A 3 19.51 23.06 -71.22
CA LEU A 3 20.04 22.74 -69.89
C LEU A 3 19.04 21.85 -69.15
N ILE A 4 19.47 20.68 -68.70
CA ILE A 4 18.71 19.80 -67.79
C ILE A 4 19.27 20.05 -66.40
N THR A 5 18.47 20.66 -65.52
CA THR A 5 18.80 20.83 -64.10
C THR A 5 18.59 19.50 -63.37
N LEU A 6 19.66 18.96 -62.78
CA LEU A 6 19.66 17.73 -62.00
C LEU A 6 19.28 18.04 -60.54
N THR A 7 18.03 17.75 -60.16
CA THR A 7 17.58 17.92 -58.77
C THR A 7 18.11 16.77 -57.91
N PHE A 8 19.07 17.06 -57.02
CA PHE A 8 19.55 16.11 -56.02
C PHE A 8 18.46 15.90 -54.95
N LEU A 9 17.86 14.71 -54.93
CA LEU A 9 16.91 14.30 -53.91
C LEU A 9 17.68 13.84 -52.67
N ILE A 10 17.73 14.67 -51.63
CA ILE A 10 18.34 14.35 -50.35
C ILE A 10 17.39 13.42 -49.59
N PHE A 11 17.72 12.12 -49.51
CA PHE A 11 17.05 11.20 -48.60
C PHE A 11 17.51 11.51 -47.16
N LEU A 12 16.66 12.21 -46.41
CA LEU A 12 16.82 12.32 -44.97
C LEU A 12 16.60 10.93 -44.36
N LEU A 13 17.70 10.24 -44.05
CA LEU A 13 17.72 9.13 -43.11
C LEU A 13 17.33 9.69 -41.74
N SER A 14 16.02 9.73 -41.48
CA SER A 14 15.51 9.93 -40.13
C SER A 14 15.87 8.68 -39.32
N CYS A 15 16.99 8.75 -38.59
CA CYS A 15 17.25 7.80 -37.53
C CYS A 15 16.26 8.12 -36.42
N SER A 16 15.24 7.28 -36.23
CA SER A 16 14.44 7.35 -35.02
C SER A 16 15.38 7.03 -33.87
N GLU A 17 15.83 8.06 -33.15
CA GLU A 17 16.44 7.88 -31.83
C GLU A 17 15.44 7.07 -31.01
N LYS A 18 15.77 5.80 -30.74
CA LYS A 18 15.06 5.04 -29.74
C LYS A 18 15.30 5.77 -28.43
N ASN A 19 14.31 6.52 -27.96
CA ASN A 19 14.31 7.01 -26.59
C ASN A 19 14.63 5.80 -25.69
N PRO A 20 15.65 5.88 -24.81
CA PRO A 20 15.85 4.82 -23.83
C PRO A 20 14.56 4.76 -23.01
N VAL A 21 13.83 3.65 -23.13
CA VAL A 21 12.71 3.35 -22.25
C VAL A 21 13.32 3.21 -20.87
N ASN A 22 13.20 4.25 -20.04
CA ASN A 22 13.44 4.10 -18.61
C ASN A 22 12.48 2.99 -18.15
N PRO A 23 12.97 1.91 -17.50
CA PRO A 23 12.07 0.89 -16.99
C PRO A 23 10.97 1.57 -16.17
N GLN A 24 9.72 1.29 -16.54
CA GLN A 24 8.57 1.80 -15.81
C GLN A 24 8.59 1.20 -14.41
N ASN A 25 8.55 2.06 -13.40
CA ASN A 25 8.50 1.64 -12.01
C ASN A 25 7.26 0.78 -11.76
N GLN A 26 7.46 -0.37 -11.12
CA GLN A 26 6.42 -1.34 -10.80
C GLN A 26 5.81 -1.00 -9.45
N SER A 27 4.51 -1.27 -9.29
CA SER A 27 3.86 -1.07 -8.00
C SER A 27 4.25 -2.18 -7.03
N PRO A 28 4.34 -1.87 -5.71
CA PRO A 28 4.51 -2.91 -4.70
C PRO A 28 3.32 -3.86 -4.71
N GLU A 29 3.52 -5.09 -4.29
CA GLU A 29 2.46 -6.11 -4.22
C GLU A 29 2.31 -6.62 -2.79
N ILE A 30 1.12 -6.52 -2.20
CA ILE A 30 0.80 -7.19 -0.94
C ILE A 30 0.50 -8.66 -1.23
N LEU A 31 1.33 -9.57 -0.71
CA LEU A 31 1.16 -11.01 -0.86
C LEU A 31 0.11 -11.55 0.12
N SER A 32 0.20 -11.15 1.40
CA SER A 32 -0.78 -11.51 2.44
C SER A 32 -0.99 -10.38 3.45
N LEU A 33 -2.20 -10.35 4.00
CA LEU A 33 -2.55 -9.54 5.17
C LEU A 33 -3.21 -10.48 6.18
N GLU A 34 -2.61 -10.61 7.35
CA GLU A 34 -2.95 -11.65 8.33
C GLU A 34 -3.22 -11.01 9.69
N VAL A 35 -4.18 -11.55 10.43
CA VAL A 35 -4.55 -11.09 11.77
C VAL A 35 -4.58 -12.26 12.73
N PHE A 36 -4.02 -12.06 13.93
CA PHE A 36 -4.04 -13.04 15.00
C PHE A 36 -4.19 -12.38 16.38
N PRO A 37 -5.05 -12.91 17.27
CA PRO A 37 -6.14 -13.85 16.96
C PRO A 37 -7.26 -13.15 16.17
N LYS A 38 -8.12 -13.92 15.47
CA LYS A 38 -9.25 -13.35 14.69
C LYS A 38 -10.43 -12.89 15.56
N THR A 39 -10.46 -13.30 16.82
CA THR A 39 -11.50 -12.96 17.78
C THR A 39 -10.85 -12.66 19.11
N ILE A 40 -11.24 -11.54 19.72
CA ILE A 40 -10.68 -11.03 20.98
C ILE A 40 -11.77 -10.51 21.90
N GLY A 41 -11.46 -10.38 23.20
CA GLY A 41 -12.27 -9.63 24.14
C GLY A 41 -12.02 -8.11 24.05
N PRO A 42 -12.80 -7.28 24.77
CA PRO A 42 -12.71 -5.82 24.71
C PRO A 42 -11.38 -5.22 25.17
N SER A 43 -10.63 -5.94 26.00
CA SER A 43 -9.36 -5.50 26.60
C SER A 43 -8.13 -6.16 25.96
N ASP A 44 -8.35 -7.05 25.00
CA ASP A 44 -7.31 -7.80 24.33
C ASP A 44 -6.72 -7.01 23.14
N SER A 45 -5.77 -7.62 22.43
CA SER A 45 -5.14 -7.04 21.25
C SER A 45 -4.99 -8.05 20.14
N VAL A 46 -4.91 -7.56 18.91
CA VAL A 46 -4.49 -8.36 17.74
C VAL A 46 -3.14 -7.89 17.24
N ILE A 47 -2.37 -8.81 16.66
CA ILE A 47 -1.24 -8.51 15.78
C ILE A 47 -1.71 -8.65 14.33
N ILE A 48 -1.33 -7.68 13.48
CA ILE A 48 -1.57 -7.72 12.05
C ILE A 48 -0.22 -7.64 11.32
N ILE A 49 -0.03 -8.52 10.34
CA ILE A 49 1.19 -8.64 9.52
C ILE A 49 0.79 -8.44 8.05
N CYS A 50 1.48 -7.54 7.37
CA CYS A 50 1.26 -7.19 5.97
C CYS A 50 2.50 -7.58 5.15
N ASN A 51 2.50 -8.77 4.55
CA ASN A 51 3.63 -9.23 3.75
C ASN A 51 3.52 -8.64 2.35
N ALA A 52 4.53 -7.88 1.92
CA ALA A 52 4.57 -7.24 0.61
C ALA A 52 5.96 -7.33 -0.02
N ILE A 53 6.03 -7.20 -1.34
CA ILE A 53 7.26 -7.17 -2.13
C ILE A 53 7.30 -5.92 -3.00
N GLU A 54 8.51 -5.43 -3.26
CA GLU A 54 8.78 -4.33 -4.19
C GLU A 54 9.62 -4.87 -5.35
N PRO A 55 9.06 -5.02 -6.56
CA PRO A 55 9.78 -5.60 -7.70
C PRO A 55 11.06 -4.85 -8.08
N ASP A 56 11.10 -3.53 -7.89
CA ASP A 56 12.25 -2.70 -8.27
C ASP A 56 13.28 -2.54 -7.13
N GLY A 57 13.03 -3.14 -5.97
CA GLY A 57 13.92 -3.12 -4.80
C GLY A 57 13.91 -1.81 -4.00
N ASP A 58 12.94 -0.94 -4.23
CA ASP A 58 12.72 0.26 -3.43
C ASP A 58 12.29 -0.05 -1.99
N THR A 59 12.44 0.94 -1.11
CA THR A 59 12.03 0.80 0.30
C THR A 59 10.50 0.87 0.42
N LEU A 60 9.93 -0.11 1.10
CA LEU A 60 8.50 -0.13 1.39
C LEU A 60 8.15 0.69 2.65
N PHE A 61 7.09 1.49 2.52
CA PHE A 61 6.45 2.22 3.60
C PHE A 61 5.05 1.64 3.84
N TYR A 62 4.72 1.41 5.12
CA TYR A 62 3.44 0.82 5.54
C TYR A 62 2.60 1.88 6.25
N ASP A 63 1.44 2.17 5.68
CA ASP A 63 0.41 3.01 6.26
C ASP A 63 -0.71 2.14 6.83
N TRP A 64 -0.84 2.19 8.16
CA TRP A 64 -1.89 1.49 8.89
C TRP A 64 -3.09 2.41 9.06
N ILE A 65 -4.18 2.09 8.38
CA ILE A 65 -5.38 2.92 8.30
C ILE A 65 -6.53 2.25 9.06
N THR A 66 -7.25 3.02 9.88
CA THR A 66 -8.45 2.56 10.60
C THR A 66 -9.53 3.66 10.62
N ASP A 67 -10.76 3.31 11.01
CA ASP A 67 -11.86 4.27 11.19
C ASP A 67 -11.82 5.07 12.51
N GLY A 68 -10.79 4.87 13.35
CA GLY A 68 -10.72 5.42 14.71
C GLY A 68 -11.37 4.53 15.78
N LEU A 69 -11.93 3.40 15.32
CA LEU A 69 -12.28 2.14 15.96
C LEU A 69 -11.31 1.58 16.98
N VAL A 70 -10.05 1.73 16.59
CA VAL A 70 -8.93 0.91 17.02
C VAL A 70 -7.77 1.84 17.40
N ARG A 71 -7.06 1.51 18.48
CA ARG A 71 -5.81 2.18 18.88
C ARG A 71 -4.62 1.39 18.33
N ILE A 72 -3.64 2.11 17.81
CA ILE A 72 -2.40 1.54 17.28
C ILE A 72 -1.34 1.59 18.39
N LYS A 73 -0.73 0.45 18.73
CA LYS A 73 0.24 0.34 19.83
C LYS A 73 1.38 1.35 19.66
N GLY A 74 1.71 2.06 20.74
CA GLY A 74 2.85 2.98 20.77
C GLY A 74 2.61 4.33 20.09
N THR A 75 1.36 4.65 19.73
CA THR A 75 1.03 5.90 19.03
C THR A 75 -0.15 6.60 19.68
N ASN A 76 -0.24 7.92 19.48
CA ASN A 76 -1.43 8.72 19.79
C ASN A 76 -2.39 8.84 18.59
N PHE A 77 -2.07 8.21 17.47
CA PHE A 77 -2.89 8.20 16.26
C PHE A 77 -3.86 7.02 16.28
N SER A 78 -5.06 7.23 15.77
CA SER A 78 -6.06 6.16 15.63
C SER A 78 -6.57 5.98 14.21
N ARG A 79 -6.20 6.83 13.25
CA ARG A 79 -6.72 6.78 11.87
C ARG A 79 -5.68 6.42 10.83
N LEU A 80 -4.46 6.94 10.98
CA LEU A 80 -3.38 6.73 10.04
C LEU A 80 -2.08 6.71 10.83
N TYR A 81 -1.25 5.71 10.59
CA TYR A 81 0.10 5.62 11.12
C TYR A 81 1.07 5.06 10.09
N ASN A 82 2.05 5.87 9.69
CA ASN A 82 3.11 5.49 8.77
C ASN A 82 4.29 4.86 9.54
N THR A 83 4.87 3.81 8.98
CA THR A 83 6.06 3.14 9.53
C THR A 83 6.81 2.35 8.45
N LEU A 84 8.02 1.90 8.77
CA LEU A 84 8.78 0.93 7.97
C LEU A 84 8.49 -0.52 8.37
N GLU A 85 7.63 -0.72 9.37
CA GLU A 85 7.36 -2.04 9.94
C GLU A 85 6.09 -2.62 9.33
N ASN A 86 6.24 -3.81 8.77
CA ASN A 86 5.15 -4.57 8.16
C ASN A 86 4.21 -5.22 9.19
N THR A 87 4.44 -4.97 10.48
CA THR A 87 3.71 -5.59 11.60
C THR A 87 3.29 -4.55 12.63
N ARG A 88 2.03 -4.62 13.08
CA ARG A 88 1.49 -3.74 14.13
C ARG A 88 0.54 -4.45 15.08
N ILE A 89 0.47 -3.93 16.31
CA ILE A 89 -0.47 -4.37 17.33
C ILE A 89 -1.58 -3.34 17.47
N PHE A 90 -2.82 -3.82 17.57
CA PHE A 90 -4.03 -3.03 17.59
C PHE A 90 -4.91 -3.41 18.78
N TYR A 91 -5.55 -2.41 19.39
CA TYR A 91 -6.47 -2.57 20.53
C TYR A 91 -7.85 -2.00 20.18
N PRO A 92 -8.96 -2.68 20.50
CA PRO A 92 -10.28 -2.06 20.45
C PRO A 92 -10.32 -0.78 21.31
N LYS A 93 -10.97 0.26 20.82
CA LYS A 93 -11.25 1.44 21.66
C LYS A 93 -12.43 1.11 22.58
N GLN A 94 -12.33 1.45 23.87
CA GLN A 94 -13.41 1.20 24.85
C GLN A 94 -14.79 1.77 24.47
N GLY A 95 -14.86 2.81 23.64
CA GLY A 95 -16.15 3.33 23.14
C GLY A 95 -16.72 2.54 21.95
N ALA A 96 -15.88 1.79 21.23
CA ALA A 96 -16.26 0.99 20.07
C ALA A 96 -16.96 -0.31 20.48
N VAL A 97 -16.54 -0.89 21.61
CA VAL A 97 -17.08 -2.15 22.13
C VAL A 97 -18.52 -2.02 22.66
N ASN A 98 -18.99 -0.79 22.89
CA ASN A 98 -20.36 -0.48 23.29
C ASN A 98 -21.26 -0.14 22.09
N LEU A 99 -20.71 -0.09 20.88
CA LEU A 99 -21.50 0.00 19.66
C LEU A 99 -21.96 -1.41 19.27
N PRO A 100 -23.01 -1.57 18.46
CA PRO A 100 -23.36 -2.85 17.84
C PRO A 100 -22.34 -3.27 16.77
N VAL A 101 -21.05 -3.08 17.05
CA VAL A 101 -19.92 -3.35 16.17
C VAL A 101 -19.13 -4.47 16.82
N ASP A 102 -19.44 -5.69 16.41
CA ASP A 102 -18.68 -6.89 16.78
C ASP A 102 -17.45 -7.08 15.89
N THR A 103 -17.29 -6.27 14.83
CA THR A 103 -16.26 -6.44 13.81
C THR A 103 -15.50 -5.13 13.59
N LEU A 104 -14.20 -5.13 13.86
CA LEU A 104 -13.30 -4.01 13.61
C LEU A 104 -12.42 -4.32 12.39
N TRP A 105 -11.91 -3.28 11.72
CA TRP A 105 -11.08 -3.43 10.54
C TRP A 105 -9.82 -2.55 10.60
N VAL A 106 -8.80 -2.99 9.87
CA VAL A 106 -7.56 -2.26 9.61
C VAL A 106 -7.19 -2.46 8.15
N GLN A 107 -6.81 -1.39 7.48
CA GLN A 107 -6.24 -1.43 6.13
C GLN A 107 -4.72 -1.24 6.23
N CYS A 108 -3.98 -2.11 5.55
CA CYS A 108 -2.57 -1.91 5.24
C CYS A 108 -2.48 -1.30 3.84
N PHE A 109 -1.81 -0.16 3.73
CA PHE A 109 -1.51 0.50 2.46
C PHE A 109 0.02 0.57 2.33
N VAL A 110 0.57 -0.02 1.27
CA VAL A 110 2.01 -0.17 1.03
C VAL A 110 2.42 0.75 -0.12
N ARG A 111 3.52 1.49 0.06
CA ARG A 111 4.08 2.44 -0.93
C ARG A 111 5.58 2.27 -1.11
N ASP A 112 6.07 2.59 -2.29
CA ASP A 112 7.49 2.55 -2.69
C ASP A 112 8.23 3.90 -2.58
N GLY A 113 7.50 4.99 -2.27
CA GLY A 113 8.04 6.35 -2.20
C GLY A 113 8.16 7.07 -3.56
N ARG A 114 7.78 6.42 -4.66
CA ARG A 114 7.76 6.99 -6.03
C ARG A 114 6.34 7.25 -6.54
N GLY A 115 5.34 6.85 -5.76
CA GLY A 115 3.93 7.17 -5.99
C GLY A 115 3.07 5.95 -6.27
N GLU A 116 3.69 4.78 -6.45
CA GLU A 116 3.00 3.52 -6.64
C GLU A 116 2.62 2.89 -5.30
N SER A 117 1.56 2.08 -5.30
CA SER A 117 1.01 1.51 -4.07
C SER A 117 0.13 0.29 -4.30
N ASP A 118 -0.04 -0.50 -3.24
CA ASP A 118 -1.09 -1.51 -3.10
C ASP A 118 -1.72 -1.42 -1.70
N ASN A 119 -2.95 -1.91 -1.53
CA ASN A 119 -3.63 -1.92 -0.24
C ASN A 119 -4.54 -3.13 -0.05
N ARG A 120 -4.62 -3.60 1.19
CA ARG A 120 -5.57 -4.64 1.60
C ARG A 120 -6.19 -4.30 2.94
N MET A 121 -7.42 -4.73 3.14
CA MET A 121 -8.16 -4.58 4.39
C MET A 121 -8.36 -5.94 5.05
N ILE A 122 -8.26 -5.97 6.38
CA ILE A 122 -8.58 -7.14 7.19
C ILE A 122 -9.47 -6.75 8.36
N SER A 123 -10.31 -7.69 8.79
CA SER A 123 -11.18 -7.54 9.95
C SER A 123 -10.90 -8.57 11.03
N PHE A 124 -11.26 -8.23 12.26
CA PHE A 124 -11.26 -9.11 13.42
C PHE A 124 -12.47 -8.82 14.30
N ILE A 125 -12.88 -9.81 15.08
CA ILE A 125 -14.10 -9.77 15.88
C ILE A 125 -13.77 -9.40 17.33
N VAL A 126 -14.58 -8.54 17.93
CA VAL A 126 -14.58 -8.28 19.38
C VAL A 126 -15.84 -8.87 19.99
N LYS A 127 -15.67 -9.86 20.88
CA LYS A 127 -16.78 -10.47 21.62
C LYS A 127 -16.86 -9.88 23.02
N THR A 128 -18.01 -9.36 23.39
CA THR A 128 -18.36 -9.05 24.78
C THR A 128 -19.03 -10.28 25.37
N ASP A 129 -18.47 -10.85 26.43
CA ASP A 129 -19.20 -11.82 27.24
C ASP A 129 -20.33 -11.03 27.93
N TYR A 130 -21.58 -11.38 27.60
CA TYR A 130 -22.78 -10.79 28.22
C TYR A 130 -23.10 -11.50 29.54
#